data_AF-W9T3W8-F1
#
_entry.id   AF-W9T3W8-F1
#
_cell.length_a   1.000
_cell.length_b   1.000
_cell.length_c   1.000
_cell.angle_alpha   90.00
_cell.angle_beta   90.00
_cell.angle_gamma   90.00
#
_symmetry.space_group_name_H-M   'P 1'
#
loop_
_entity.id
_entity.type
_entity.pdbx_description
1 polymer ?
#
loop_
_entity_poly.entity_id
_entity_poly.type
_entity_poly.pdbx_seq_one_letter_code
_entity_poly.pdbx_strand_id
1 'polypeptide(L)'
;MTELIPHNDIVEDLEKLKRIDVRIVYRVRELINQLRADPDLLDDLLRDGYGGSPARPAKGAIFNIRAWGAAQSQCLNLWRIRDFSLSRKGLEYRIVYAVFPKTDQIFVLGIVERDFDYELSHPVSQRIVAAYRAIEEDIW
;
A
#
# COMPACT_ATOMS: atom_id res chain seq x y z
N MET A 1 7.31 14.29 11.92
CA MET A 1 7.88 12.96 11.65
C MET A 1 6.73 12.13 11.13
N THR A 2 6.88 11.57 9.92
CA THR A 2 5.77 10.87 9.27
C THR A 2 5.41 9.60 10.02
N GLU A 3 4.12 9.35 10.23
CA GLU A 3 3.63 8.16 10.93
C GLU A 3 2.92 7.22 9.95
N LEU A 4 3.23 5.92 10.01
CA LEU A 4 2.53 4.88 9.24
C LEU A 4 1.50 4.14 10.12
N ILE A 5 0.23 4.24 9.75
CA ILE A 5 -0.92 3.74 10.49
C ILE A 5 -1.66 2.68 9.66
N PRO A 6 -1.68 1.41 10.07
CA PRO A 6 -2.52 0.39 9.44
C PRO A 6 -4.00 0.63 9.74
N HIS A 7 -4.84 0.74 8.71
CA HIS A 7 -6.30 0.80 8.87
C HIS A 7 -6.87 -0.56 9.30
N ASN A 8 -8.01 -0.55 10.00
CA ASN A 8 -8.64 -1.76 10.55
C ASN A 8 -8.99 -2.80 9.48
N ASP A 9 -9.33 -2.36 8.27
CA ASP A 9 -9.63 -3.25 7.13
C ASP A 9 -8.48 -4.19 6.77
N ILE A 10 -7.24 -3.83 7.09
CA ILE A 10 -6.08 -4.70 6.86
C ILE A 10 -6.21 -6.01 7.62
N VAL A 11 -6.84 -5.99 8.80
CA VAL A 11 -7.03 -7.20 9.60
C VAL A 11 -7.86 -8.22 8.82
N GLU A 12 -8.95 -7.79 8.19
CA GLU A 12 -9.75 -8.66 7.33
C GLU A 12 -8.98 -9.14 6.10
N ASP A 13 -8.24 -8.24 5.45
CA ASP A 13 -7.43 -8.61 4.28
C ASP A 13 -6.40 -9.69 4.65
N LEU A 14 -5.69 -9.52 5.77
CA LEU A 14 -4.71 -10.49 6.27
C LEU A 14 -5.36 -11.83 6.63
N GLU A 15 -6.55 -11.84 7.24
CA GLU A 15 -7.27 -13.09 7.54
C GLU A 15 -7.73 -13.81 6.27
N LYS A 16 -8.14 -13.09 5.23
CA LYS A 16 -8.45 -13.67 3.90
C LYS A 16 -7.18 -14.27 3.28
N LEU A 17 -6.08 -13.51 3.27
CA LEU A 17 -4.80 -13.94 2.70
C LEU A 17 -4.20 -15.14 3.44
N LYS A 18 -4.38 -15.23 4.76
CA LYS A 18 -3.94 -16.36 5.57
C LYS A 18 -4.51 -17.70 5.10
N ARG A 19 -5.74 -17.70 4.59
CA ARG A 19 -6.43 -18.89 4.05
C ARG A 19 -5.90 -19.30 2.68
N ILE A 20 -5.29 -18.37 1.95
CA ILE A 20 -4.70 -18.59 0.63
C ILE A 20 -3.24 -19.05 0.82
N ASP A 21 -2.43 -18.20 1.45
CA ASP A 21 -1.03 -18.47 1.74
C ASP A 21 -0.52 -17.58 2.89
N VAL A 22 -0.24 -18.21 4.02
CA VAL A 22 0.27 -17.53 5.23
C VAL A 22 1.57 -16.76 4.98
N ARG A 23 2.36 -17.12 3.97
CA ARG A 23 3.62 -16.42 3.63
C ARG A 23 3.36 -14.98 3.18
N ILE A 24 2.20 -14.71 2.58
CA ILE A 24 1.79 -13.35 2.20
C ILE A 24 1.64 -12.50 3.47
N VAL A 25 0.93 -13.03 4.46
CA VAL A 25 0.67 -12.34 5.74
C VAL A 25 1.97 -12.02 6.46
N TYR A 26 2.88 -13.00 6.58
CA TYR A 26 4.18 -12.77 7.23
C TYR A 26 4.98 -11.68 6.52
N ARG A 27 5.05 -11.73 5.19
CA ARG A 27 5.82 -10.75 4.41
C ARG A 27 5.23 -9.34 4.48
N VAL A 28 3.90 -9.21 4.41
CA VAL A 28 3.26 -7.89 4.52
C VAL A 28 3.48 -7.29 5.91
N ARG A 29 3.33 -8.08 6.98
CA ARG A 29 3.59 -7.62 8.35
C ARG A 29 5.05 -7.22 8.55
N GLU A 30 5.98 -8.00 8.04
CA GLU A 30 7.41 -7.68 8.06
C GLU A 30 7.68 -6.35 7.35
N LEU A 31 7.13 -6.16 6.14
CA LEU A 31 7.32 -4.93 5.38
C LEU A 31 6.74 -3.70 6.10
N ILE A 32 5.53 -3.80 6.66
CA ILE A 32 4.93 -2.70 7.45
C ILE A 32 5.81 -2.38 8.67
N ASN A 33 6.33 -3.39 9.37
CA ASN A 33 7.22 -3.17 10.50
C ASN A 33 8.55 -2.52 10.08
N GLN A 34 9.11 -2.91 8.93
CA GLN A 34 10.31 -2.29 8.36
C GLN A 34 10.07 -0.80 8.05
N LEU A 35 8.96 -0.49 7.37
CA LEU A 35 8.58 0.90 7.05
C LEU A 35 8.36 1.76 8.31
N ARG A 36 7.85 1.17 9.39
CA ARG A 36 7.68 1.88 10.68
C ARG A 36 8.99 2.09 11.44
N ALA A 37 9.97 1.22 11.22
CA ALA A 37 11.24 1.25 11.94
C ALA A 37 12.32 2.07 11.22
N ASP A 38 12.14 2.33 9.91
CA ASP A 38 13.12 2.96 9.05
C ASP A 38 12.53 4.21 8.37
N PRO A 39 12.88 5.42 8.85
CA PRO A 39 12.42 6.68 8.27
C PRO A 39 12.80 6.85 6.78
N ASP A 40 13.95 6.32 6.34
CA ASP A 40 14.37 6.45 4.94
C ASP A 40 13.46 5.63 4.02
N LEU A 41 13.04 4.44 4.46
CA LEU A 41 12.06 3.63 3.72
C LEU A 41 10.67 4.28 3.73
N LEU A 42 10.32 5.02 4.79
CA LEU A 42 9.06 5.74 4.87
C LEU A 42 9.02 6.92 3.91
N ASP A 43 10.11 7.68 3.81
CA ASP A 43 10.29 8.77 2.84
C ASP A 43 10.21 8.26 1.39
N ASP A 44 10.73 7.05 1.13
CA ASP A 44 10.63 6.42 -0.18
C ASP A 44 9.17 6.12 -0.60
N LEU A 45 8.21 6.05 0.33
CA LEU A 45 6.78 5.95 0.00
C LEU A 45 6.22 7.20 -0.71
N LEU A 46 6.92 8.33 -0.66
CA LEU A 46 6.46 9.58 -1.28
C LEU A 46 6.97 9.75 -2.72
N ARG A 47 7.73 8.77 -3.24
CA ARG A 47 8.48 8.88 -4.49
C ARG A 47 7.87 8.03 -5.59
N ASP A 48 7.10 8.63 -6.49
CA ASP A 48 6.51 7.91 -7.62
C ASP A 48 7.59 7.26 -8.50
N GLY A 49 7.45 5.96 -8.76
CA GLY A 49 8.40 5.18 -9.54
C GLY A 49 9.62 4.69 -8.76
N TYR A 50 9.70 4.92 -7.45
CA TYR A 50 10.78 4.38 -6.62
C TYR A 50 10.94 2.86 -6.79
N GLY A 51 12.18 2.38 -6.72
CA GLY A 51 12.50 0.96 -6.62
C GLY A 51 12.55 0.19 -7.95
N GLY A 52 12.01 0.74 -9.04
CA GLY A 52 12.05 0.10 -10.36
C GLY A 52 11.13 -1.13 -10.45
N SER A 53 11.66 -2.29 -10.84
CA SER A 53 10.86 -3.52 -11.01
C SER A 53 11.48 -4.70 -10.27
N PRO A 54 10.71 -5.76 -9.92
CA PRO A 54 11.28 -6.92 -9.25
C PRO A 54 12.43 -7.59 -10.01
N ALA A 55 12.41 -7.52 -11.35
CA ALA A 55 13.42 -8.09 -12.26
C ALA A 55 14.61 -7.16 -12.48
N ARG A 56 14.43 -5.85 -12.30
CA ARG A 56 15.47 -4.82 -12.41
C ARG A 56 15.27 -3.81 -11.27
N PRO A 57 15.56 -4.20 -10.02
CA PRO A 57 15.36 -3.32 -8.88
C PRO A 57 16.41 -2.22 -8.89
N ALA A 58 16.05 -1.04 -8.40
CA ALA A 58 17.05 -0.04 -8.02
C ALA A 58 17.96 -0.61 -6.91
N LYS A 59 19.17 -0.08 -6.80
CA LYS A 59 20.15 -0.56 -5.81
C LYS A 59 19.56 -0.47 -4.39
N GLY A 60 19.47 -1.61 -3.70
CA GLY A 60 18.95 -1.70 -2.34
C GLY A 60 17.42 -1.73 -2.22
N ALA A 61 16.68 -1.51 -3.31
CA ALA A 61 15.22 -1.45 -3.24
C ALA A 61 14.59 -2.84 -3.05
N ILE A 62 13.70 -2.93 -2.06
CA ILE A 62 12.94 -4.15 -1.73
C ILE A 62 11.48 -4.10 -2.19
N PHE A 63 11.01 -2.93 -2.63
CA PHE A 63 9.68 -2.70 -3.18
C PHE A 63 9.69 -1.63 -4.27
N ASN A 64 8.59 -1.50 -5.00
CA ASN A 64 8.31 -0.39 -5.90
C ASN A 64 7.10 0.41 -5.43
N ILE A 65 7.15 1.72 -5.64
CA ILE A 65 6.06 2.65 -5.37
C ILE A 65 5.50 3.20 -6.67
N ARG A 66 4.17 3.24 -6.78
CA ARG A 66 3.47 3.97 -7.83
C ARG A 66 2.25 4.71 -7.29
N ALA A 67 1.99 5.88 -7.82
CA ALA A 67 0.71 6.55 -7.61
C ALA A 67 -0.44 5.77 -8.29
N TRP A 68 -1.62 5.75 -7.67
CA TRP A 68 -2.83 5.21 -8.29
C TRP A 68 -3.47 6.27 -9.18
N GLY A 69 -3.11 6.29 -10.48
CA GLY A 69 -3.51 7.35 -11.41
C GLY A 69 -5.02 7.69 -11.43
N ALA A 70 -5.91 6.70 -11.49
CA ALA A 70 -7.36 6.94 -11.47
C ALA A 70 -7.82 7.64 -10.18
N ALA A 71 -7.32 7.20 -9.01
CA ALA A 71 -7.60 7.84 -7.73
C ALA A 71 -7.04 9.28 -7.67
N GLN A 72 -5.81 9.49 -8.15
CA GLN A 72 -5.18 10.82 -8.20
C GLN A 72 -6.01 11.80 -9.04
N SER A 73 -6.61 11.34 -10.14
CA SER A 73 -7.50 12.16 -10.98
C SER A 73 -8.77 12.63 -10.26
N GLN A 74 -9.12 11.99 -9.14
CA GLN A 74 -10.24 12.36 -8.26
C GLN A 74 -9.77 13.04 -6.97
N CYS A 75 -8.55 13.58 -6.96
CA CYS A 75 -7.91 14.21 -5.80
C CYS A 75 -7.80 13.27 -4.57
N LEU A 76 -7.74 11.96 -4.80
CA LEU A 76 -7.46 10.98 -3.76
C LEU A 76 -5.97 10.69 -3.76
N ASN A 77 -5.28 11.02 -2.67
CA ASN A 77 -3.83 10.86 -2.58
C ASN A 77 -3.44 9.40 -2.27
N LEU A 78 -3.82 8.49 -3.18
CA LEU A 78 -3.67 7.05 -3.07
C LEU A 78 -2.49 6.53 -3.87
N TRP A 79 -1.80 5.56 -3.28
CA TRP A 79 -0.55 4.99 -3.73
C TRP A 79 -0.54 3.49 -3.51
N ARG A 80 0.43 2.81 -4.14
CA ARG A 80 0.60 1.36 -3.99
C ARG A 80 2.05 0.97 -3.85
N ILE A 81 2.27 0.01 -2.96
CA ILE A 81 3.53 -0.72 -2.81
C ILE A 81 3.42 -2.05 -3.56
N ARG A 82 4.42 -2.35 -4.36
CA ARG A 82 4.68 -3.68 -4.92
C ARG A 82 5.91 -4.27 -4.23
N ASP A 83 5.69 -5.26 -3.37
CA ASP A 83 6.78 -5.98 -2.71
C ASP A 83 7.51 -6.91 -3.68
N PHE A 84 8.84 -6.82 -3.76
CA PHE A 84 9.61 -7.63 -4.69
C PHE A 84 9.77 -9.09 -4.25
N SER A 85 9.75 -9.38 -2.94
CA SER A 85 9.85 -10.74 -2.41
C SER A 85 8.62 -11.57 -2.77
N LEU A 86 7.43 -10.98 -2.65
CA LEU A 86 6.16 -11.58 -3.09
C LEU A 86 6.12 -11.74 -4.61
N SER A 87 6.41 -10.67 -5.36
CA SER A 87 6.40 -10.74 -6.83
C SER A 87 7.35 -11.81 -7.39
N ARG A 88 8.55 -11.98 -6.83
CA ARG A 88 9.50 -13.02 -7.26
C ARG A 88 9.01 -14.44 -6.99
N LYS A 89 8.03 -14.61 -6.10
CA LYS A 89 7.37 -15.89 -5.81
C LYS A 89 6.08 -16.08 -6.60
N GLY A 90 5.78 -15.19 -7.55
CA GLY A 90 4.53 -15.20 -8.31
C GLY A 90 3.31 -14.68 -7.53
N LEU A 91 3.51 -14.15 -6.32
CA LEU A 91 2.45 -13.58 -5.49
C LEU A 91 2.32 -12.10 -5.79
N GLU A 92 1.44 -11.76 -6.73
CA GLU A 92 1.27 -10.38 -7.20
C GLU A 92 0.22 -9.63 -6.38
N TYR A 93 0.62 -9.26 -5.15
CA TYR A 93 -0.20 -8.41 -4.27
C TYR A 93 0.30 -6.98 -4.25
N ARG A 94 -0.59 -6.07 -3.84
CA ARG A 94 -0.35 -4.64 -3.76
C ARG A 94 -0.86 -4.15 -2.42
N ILE A 95 -0.04 -3.36 -1.74
CA ILE A 95 -0.42 -2.73 -0.49
C ILE A 95 -0.80 -1.30 -0.85
N VAL A 96 -2.08 -0.96 -0.69
CA VAL A 96 -2.60 0.36 -1.03
C VAL A 96 -2.55 1.24 0.22
N TYR A 97 -2.07 2.46 0.06
CA TYR A 97 -1.95 3.43 1.14
C TYR A 97 -2.32 4.84 0.68
N ALA A 98 -2.61 5.69 1.65
CA ALA A 98 -2.93 7.10 1.48
C ALA A 98 -1.90 7.96 2.20
N VAL A 99 -1.61 9.13 1.64
CA VAL A 99 -0.74 10.12 2.27
C VAL A 99 -1.57 11.36 2.60
N PHE A 100 -1.54 11.80 3.86
CA PHE A 100 -2.17 13.02 4.35
C PHE A 100 -1.09 14.01 4.80
N PRO A 101 -0.61 14.90 3.89
CA PRO A 101 0.52 15.79 4.18
C PRO A 101 0.24 16.80 5.30
N LYS A 102 -1.03 17.09 5.60
CA LYS A 102 -1.40 18.07 6.63
C LYS A 102 -1.15 17.57 8.04
N THR A 103 -1.20 16.25 8.24
CA THR A 103 -1.00 15.60 9.53
C THR A 103 0.28 14.77 9.59
N ASP A 104 1.10 14.79 8.53
CA ASP A 104 2.26 13.91 8.37
C ASP A 104 1.90 12.42 8.57
N GLN A 105 0.71 12.00 8.12
CA GLN A 105 0.25 10.62 8.31
C GLN A 105 0.14 9.86 6.99
N ILE A 106 0.53 8.59 7.04
CA ILE A 106 0.35 7.62 5.98
C ILE A 106 -0.53 6.49 6.50
N PHE A 107 -1.66 6.25 5.83
CA PHE A 107 -2.57 5.18 6.21
C PHE A 107 -2.48 4.03 5.22
N VAL A 108 -2.21 2.82 5.70
CA VAL A 108 -2.30 1.62 4.87
C VAL A 108 -3.77 1.19 4.86
N LEU A 109 -4.41 1.12 3.68
CA LEU A 109 -5.87 0.98 3.56
C LEU A 109 -6.33 -0.40 3.09
N GLY A 110 -5.43 -1.16 2.45
CA GLY A 110 -5.78 -2.52 2.04
C GLY A 110 -4.67 -3.27 1.33
N ILE A 111 -4.86 -4.58 1.24
CA ILE A 111 -3.98 -5.51 0.51
C ILE A 111 -4.81 -6.21 -0.55
N VAL A 112 -4.39 -6.08 -1.80
CA VAL A 112 -5.20 -6.44 -2.96
C VAL A 112 -4.37 -7.25 -3.96
N GLU A 113 -5.00 -8.23 -4.62
CA GLU A 113 -4.39 -8.90 -5.77
C GLU A 113 -4.25 -7.92 -6.91
N ARG A 114 -3.21 -8.07 -7.73
CA ARG A 114 -2.94 -7.18 -8.87
C ARG A 114 -4.12 -7.08 -9.84
N ASP A 115 -4.91 -8.14 -9.98
CA ASP A 115 -5.91 -8.31 -11.03
C ASP A 115 -7.20 -7.49 -10.82
N PHE A 116 -7.32 -6.69 -9.74
CA PHE A 116 -8.51 -5.85 -9.50
C PHE A 116 -8.61 -4.57 -10.38
N ASP A 117 -7.75 -4.47 -11.40
CA ASP A 117 -7.64 -3.43 -12.46
C ASP A 117 -7.67 -1.95 -12.03
N TYR A 118 -7.62 -1.64 -10.73
CA TYR A 118 -7.59 -0.26 -10.22
C TYR A 118 -8.77 0.61 -10.69
N GLU A 119 -9.82 -0.01 -11.20
CA GLU A 119 -11.05 0.66 -11.56
C GLU A 119 -11.76 1.09 -10.28
N LEU A 120 -12.15 2.35 -10.20
CA LEU A 120 -12.82 2.90 -9.01
C LEU A 120 -14.23 2.33 -8.81
N SER A 121 -14.80 1.69 -9.84
CA SER A 121 -16.03 0.90 -9.79
C SER A 121 -15.87 -0.44 -9.10
N HIS A 122 -14.65 -0.98 -8.99
CA HIS A 122 -14.42 -2.29 -8.39
C HIS A 122 -14.76 -2.27 -6.88
N PRO A 123 -15.42 -3.30 -6.31
CA PRO A 123 -15.83 -3.30 -4.90
C PRO A 123 -14.70 -3.03 -3.91
N VAL A 124 -13.51 -3.58 -4.19
CA VAL A 124 -12.31 -3.35 -3.38
C VAL A 124 -11.85 -1.89 -3.45
N SER A 125 -11.91 -1.29 -4.63
CA SER A 125 -11.57 0.14 -4.80
C SER A 125 -12.54 1.01 -4.02
N GLN A 126 -13.84 0.72 -4.11
CA GLN A 126 -14.87 1.45 -3.35
C GLN A 126 -14.64 1.36 -1.84
N ARG A 127 -14.28 0.18 -1.33
CA ARG A 127 -13.89 0.01 0.09
C ARG A 127 -12.71 0.90 0.47
N ILE A 128 -11.64 0.89 -0.34
CA ILE A 128 -10.45 1.71 -0.08
C ILE A 128 -10.76 3.20 -0.15
N VAL A 129 -11.56 3.64 -1.13
CA VAL A 129 -11.97 5.03 -1.27
C VAL A 129 -12.85 5.46 -0.10
N ALA A 130 -13.77 4.61 0.36
CA ALA A 130 -14.58 4.87 1.54
C ALA A 130 -13.71 5.05 2.80
N ALA A 131 -12.73 4.16 3.01
CA ALA A 131 -11.78 4.28 4.12
C ALA A 131 -10.95 5.58 4.03
N TYR A 132 -10.46 5.94 2.83
CA TYR A 132 -9.77 7.21 2.60
C TYR A 132 -10.63 8.40 3.00
N ARG A 133 -11.89 8.45 2.53
CA ARG A 133 -12.80 9.58 2.77
C ARG A 133 -13.19 9.70 4.24
N ALA A 134 -13.44 8.60 4.92
CA ALA A 134 -13.71 8.60 6.36
C ALA A 134 -12.53 9.20 7.15
N ILE A 135 -11.30 8.80 6.84
CA ILE A 135 -10.09 9.36 7.47
C ILE A 135 -9.93 10.84 7.12
N GLU A 136 -10.18 11.21 5.86
CA GLU A 136 -10.12 12.62 5.44
C GLU A 136 -11.10 13.47 6.25
N GLU A 137 -12.35 13.02 6.40
CA GLU A 137 -13.39 13.69 7.19
C GLU A 137 -12.99 13.82 8.67
N ASP A 138 -12.38 12.80 9.27
CA ASP A 138 -11.95 12.82 10.67
C ASP A 138 -10.76 13.77 10.95
N ILE A 139 -9.96 14.08 9.93
CA ILE A 139 -8.76 14.95 10.04
C ILE A 139 -9.13 16.44 9.88
N TRP A 140 -10.30 16.75 9.33
CA TRP A 140 -10.75 18.10 9.01
C TRP A 140 -11.76 18.67 10.02
#